data_AF-A0A497DKA0-F1
#
_entry.id   AF-A0A497DKA0-F1
#
_cell.length_a   1.000
_cell.length_b   1.000
_cell.length_c   1.000
_cell.angle_alpha   90.00
_cell.angle_beta   90.00
_cell.angle_gamma   90.00
#
_symmetry.space_group_name_H-M   'P 1'
#
loop_
_entity.id
_entity.type
_entity.pdbx_description
1 polymer ?
#
loop_
_entity_poly.entity_id
_entity_poly.type
_entity_poly.pdbx_seq_one_letter_code
_entity_poly.pdbx_strand_id
1 'polypeptide(L)'
;MSVRADNNVYLGTPDPGPFSNLYVNGEIYAHLVKVTNSVAWWDGVFKKDYHLMPLDKLEKFVNKNHHLPGMPTESQVNENGLDLAKMNALLLKKTEELTLYVIELKKENERIMKLFNEKKGN
;
A
#
# COMPACT_ATOMS: atom_id res chain seq x y z
N MET A 1 16.12 -28.57 -2.69
CA MET A 1 17.20 -27.61 -2.97
C MET A 1 18.02 -28.13 -4.14
N SER A 2 18.20 -27.33 -5.20
CA SER A 2 19.18 -27.62 -6.24
C SER A 2 20.16 -26.47 -6.35
N VAL A 3 21.45 -26.79 -6.41
CA VAL A 3 22.51 -25.83 -6.70
C VAL A 3 22.91 -26.07 -8.14
N ARG A 4 22.84 -25.04 -8.98
CA ARG A 4 23.17 -25.14 -10.40
C ARG A 4 24.56 -24.54 -10.68
N ALA A 5 25.15 -24.89 -11.82
CA ALA A 5 26.49 -24.44 -12.22
C ALA A 5 26.59 -22.93 -12.49
N ASP A 6 25.46 -22.22 -12.52
CA ASP A 6 25.34 -20.77 -12.64
C ASP A 6 25.39 -20.05 -11.27
N ASN A 7 25.78 -20.76 -10.20
CA ASN A 7 25.81 -20.28 -8.82
C ASN A 7 24.43 -19.89 -8.25
N ASN A 8 23.34 -20.36 -8.85
CA ASN A 8 22.00 -20.15 -8.30
C ASN A 8 21.56 -21.34 -7.42
N VAL A 9 21.00 -21.02 -6.26
CA VAL A 9 20.34 -21.98 -5.37
C VAL A 9 18.83 -21.87 -5.55
N TYR A 10 18.20 -22.97 -5.93
CA TYR A 10 16.75 -23.07 -6.06
C TYR A 10 16.21 -23.91 -4.89
N LEU A 11 15.25 -23.35 -4.16
CA LEU A 11 14.48 -24.05 -3.13
C LEU A 11 13.07 -24.28 -3.70
N GLY A 12 12.59 -25.53 -3.68
CA GLY A 12 11.29 -25.91 -4.26
C GLY A 12 11.30 -26.88 -5.45
N THR A 13 10.10 -27.23 -5.93
CA THR A 13 9.86 -28.03 -7.15
C THR A 13 9.44 -27.15 -8.34
N PRO A 14 9.64 -27.59 -9.60
CA PRO A 14 9.12 -26.88 -10.78
C PRO A 14 7.59 -26.99 -10.94
N ASP A 15 6.96 -27.95 -10.27
CA ASP A 15 5.51 -28.18 -10.28
C ASP A 15 4.96 -27.93 -8.87
N PRO A 16 4.64 -26.66 -8.55
CA PRO A 16 4.25 -26.27 -7.21
C PRO A 16 2.78 -26.63 -7.01
N GLY A 17 2.53 -27.75 -6.35
CA GLY A 17 1.29 -27.91 -5.58
C GLY A 17 1.18 -26.82 -4.48
N PRO A 18 0.24 -26.92 -3.53
CA PRO A 18 -0.04 -25.86 -2.55
C PRO A 18 1.07 -25.64 -1.48
N PHE A 19 2.31 -26.06 -1.73
CA PHE A 19 3.40 -26.04 -0.76
C PHE A 19 4.37 -24.88 -1.02
N SER A 20 4.82 -24.23 0.06
CA SER A 20 5.83 -23.18 0.03
C SER A 20 7.20 -23.78 -0.33
N ASN A 21 7.77 -23.32 -1.44
CA ASN A 21 9.10 -23.71 -1.92
C ASN A 21 10.25 -23.30 -0.98
N LEU A 22 10.03 -22.30 -0.11
CA LEU A 22 10.95 -21.83 0.92
C LEU A 22 10.16 -21.44 2.19
N TYR A 23 10.49 -22.08 3.32
CA TYR A 23 10.06 -21.67 4.65
C TYR A 23 11.30 -21.34 5.49
N VAL A 24 11.29 -20.20 6.17
CA VAL A 24 12.39 -19.73 7.02
C VAL A 24 11.83 -19.46 8.41
N ASN A 25 12.31 -20.21 9.41
CA ASN A 25 12.02 -19.94 10.82
C ASN A 25 13.14 -19.05 11.41
N GLY A 26 13.14 -17.78 11.01
CA GLY A 26 14.19 -16.82 11.35
C GLY A 26 14.24 -15.64 10.39
N GLU A 27 15.32 -14.87 10.47
CA GLU A 27 15.51 -13.66 9.66
C GLU A 27 16.16 -13.98 8.30
N ILE A 28 15.80 -13.18 7.29
CA ILE A 28 16.46 -13.18 5.98
C ILE A 28 17.21 -11.86 5.83
N TYR A 29 18.53 -11.92 5.77
CA TYR A 29 19.38 -10.78 5.46
C TYR A 29 19.66 -10.75 3.96
N ALA A 30 19.30 -9.65 3.30
CA ALA A 30 19.51 -9.48 1.87
C ALA A 30 19.88 -8.02 1.55
N HIS A 31 20.81 -7.82 0.61
CA HIS A 31 21.10 -6.49 0.07
C HIS A 31 19.95 -5.98 -0.81
N LEU A 32 19.29 -6.88 -1.53
CA LEU A 32 18.25 -6.56 -2.50
C LEU A 32 17.24 -7.71 -2.58
N VAL A 33 15.96 -7.38 -2.47
CA VAL A 33 14.86 -8.31 -2.71
C VAL A 33 14.03 -7.80 -3.88
N LYS A 34 13.99 -8.58 -4.96
CA LYS A 34 13.10 -8.33 -6.11
C LYS A 34 11.93 -9.29 -6.03
N VAL A 35 10.73 -8.76 -5.80
CA VAL A 35 9.50 -9.55 -5.80
C VAL A 35 8.87 -9.44 -7.18
N THR A 36 8.80 -10.54 -7.92
CA THR A 36 8.27 -10.58 -9.29
C THR A 36 6.78 -10.91 -9.35
N ASN A 37 6.12 -11.04 -8.18
CA ASN A 37 4.72 -11.42 -8.10
C ASN A 37 3.85 -10.38 -8.82
N SER A 38 3.08 -10.85 -9.81
CA SER A 38 2.31 -10.05 -10.76
C SER A 38 0.97 -9.55 -10.23
N VAL A 39 0.73 -9.67 -8.92
CA VAL A 39 -0.53 -9.27 -8.27
C VAL A 39 -0.55 -7.75 -8.10
N ALA A 40 -0.88 -7.10 -9.22
CA ALA A 40 -1.44 -5.76 -9.35
C ALA A 40 -0.66 -4.64 -8.65
N TRP A 41 0.34 -4.11 -9.34
CA TRP A 41 0.72 -2.71 -9.16
C TRP A 41 -0.54 -1.85 -9.38
N TRP A 42 -1.07 -1.25 -8.31
CA TRP A 42 -2.29 -0.46 -8.40
C TRP A 42 -1.94 0.94 -8.91
N ASP A 43 -1.95 1.13 -10.24
CA ASP A 43 -1.82 2.43 -10.89
C ASP A 43 -3.21 2.97 -11.28
N GLY A 44 -4.05 3.17 -10.27
CA GLY A 44 -5.48 3.44 -10.45
C GLY A 44 -5.98 4.69 -9.76
N VAL A 45 -5.27 5.20 -8.75
CA VAL A 45 -5.79 6.28 -7.89
C VAL A 45 -5.91 7.61 -8.63
N PHE A 46 -5.04 7.87 -9.61
CA PHE A 46 -5.07 9.12 -10.39
C PHE A 46 -6.02 9.09 -11.60
N LYS A 47 -6.75 7.99 -11.81
CA LYS A 47 -7.74 7.91 -12.89
C LYS A 47 -8.97 8.75 -12.54
N LYS A 48 -9.63 9.30 -13.57
CA LYS A 48 -10.78 10.20 -13.40
C LYS A 48 -12.00 9.55 -12.75
N ASP A 49 -12.13 8.23 -12.87
CA ASP A 49 -13.20 7.41 -12.30
C ASP A 49 -12.88 6.91 -10.88
N TYR A 50 -11.70 7.23 -10.35
CA TYR A 50 -11.33 6.85 -9.00
C TYR A 50 -12.18 7.58 -7.97
N HIS A 51 -12.91 6.81 -7.17
CA HIS A 51 -13.72 7.33 -6.07
C HIS A 51 -12.88 7.44 -4.80
N LEU A 52 -12.26 8.62 -4.61
CA LEU A 52 -11.59 8.95 -3.35
C LEU A 52 -12.61 9.06 -2.22
N MET A 53 -12.32 8.41 -1.09
CA MET A 53 -13.21 8.45 0.08
C MET A 53 -13.26 9.88 0.65
N PRO A 54 -14.42 10.49 0.88
CA PRO A 54 -14.49 11.77 1.58
C PRO A 54 -13.85 11.71 2.98
N LEU A 55 -13.14 12.78 3.38
CA LEU A 55 -12.39 12.81 4.66
C LEU A 55 -13.29 12.60 5.89
N ASP A 56 -14.53 13.08 5.87
CA ASP A 56 -15.51 12.88 6.95
C ASP A 56 -15.90 11.40 7.12
N LYS A 57 -16.01 10.66 6.01
CA LYS A 57 -16.25 9.22 6.04
C LYS A 57 -15.01 8.45 6.46
N LEU A 58 -13.84 8.88 5.99
CA LEU A 58 -12.56 8.28 6.38
C LEU A 58 -12.32 8.43 7.88
N GLU A 59 -12.55 9.61 8.45
CA GLU A 59 -12.43 9.87 9.89
C GLU A 59 -13.35 8.95 10.70
N LYS A 60 -14.63 8.85 10.33
CA LYS A 60 -15.58 7.93 10.97
C LYS A 60 -15.12 6.48 10.89
N PHE A 61 -14.56 6.07 9.74
CA PHE A 61 -14.02 4.72 9.58
C PHE A 61 -12.84 4.47 10.51
N VAL A 62 -11.86 5.37 10.54
CA VAL A 62 -10.65 5.22 11.35
C VAL A 62 -10.99 5.21 12.84
N ASN A 63 -11.89 6.11 13.28
CA ASN A 63 -12.33 6.17 14.68
C ASN A 63 -13.06 4.89 15.12
N LYS A 64 -13.79 4.23 14.20
CA LYS A 64 -14.52 2.99 14.50
C LYS A 64 -13.65 1.74 14.42
N ASN A 65 -12.75 1.67 13.45
CA ASN A 65 -12.05 0.43 13.11
C ASN A 65 -10.57 0.44 13.51
N HIS A 66 -10.01 1.59 13.89
CA HIS A 66 -8.60 1.76 14.28
C HIS A 66 -7.57 1.35 13.21
N HIS A 67 -7.98 1.27 11.94
CA HIS A 67 -7.10 1.07 10.80
C HIS A 67 -7.66 1.75 9.55
N LEU A 68 -6.85 1.86 8.48
CA LEU A 68 -7.29 2.41 7.20
C LEU A 68 -8.15 1.41 6.41
N PRO A 69 -9.11 1.89 5.60
CA PRO A 69 -9.89 1.03 4.71
C PRO A 69 -9.02 0.20 3.77
N GLY A 70 -9.24 -1.12 3.73
CA GLY A 70 -8.52 -2.05 2.86
C GLY A 70 -7.14 -2.49 3.36
N MET A 71 -6.69 -1.98 4.52
CA MET A 71 -5.49 -2.51 5.19
C MET A 71 -5.86 -3.73 6.03
N PRO A 72 -4.97 -4.73 6.15
CA PRO A 72 -5.19 -5.85 7.06
C PRO A 72 -5.17 -5.36 8.52
N THR A 73 -5.96 -6.01 9.36
CA THR A 73 -5.96 -5.80 10.81
C THR A 73 -4.75 -6.47 11.45
N GLU A 74 -4.42 -6.05 12.68
CA GLU A 74 -3.36 -6.68 13.46
C GLU A 74 -3.59 -8.19 13.66
N SER A 75 -4.82 -8.60 14.01
CA SER A 75 -5.16 -10.02 14.16
C SER A 75 -4.97 -10.80 12.85
N GLN A 76 -5.37 -10.23 11.70
CA GLN A 76 -5.15 -10.87 10.40
C GLN A 76 -3.66 -11.06 10.07
N VAL A 77 -2.83 -10.07 10.40
CA VAL A 77 -1.37 -10.14 10.18
C VAL A 77 -0.72 -11.16 11.12
N ASN A 78 -1.15 -11.20 12.38
CA ASN A 78 -0.63 -12.15 13.37
C ASN A 78 -1.02 -13.60 13.04
N GLU A 79 -2.23 -13.82 12.51
CA GLU A 79 -2.73 -15.16 12.18
C GLU A 79 -2.19 -15.68 10.84
N ASN A 80 -2.15 -14.83 9.81
CA ASN A 80 -1.89 -15.27 8.43
C ASN A 80 -0.52 -14.82 7.89
N GLY A 81 0.22 -14.03 8.66
CA GLY A 81 1.41 -13.34 8.18
C GLY A 81 1.08 -12.22 7.20
N LEU A 82 2.10 -11.77 6.48
CA LEU A 82 2.01 -10.64 5.56
C LEU A 82 2.55 -11.00 4.19
N ASP A 83 1.74 -10.80 3.15
CA ASP A 83 2.23 -10.78 1.78
C ASP A 83 2.90 -9.42 1.50
N LEU A 84 4.23 -9.43 1.43
CA LEU A 84 5.04 -8.22 1.22
C LEU A 84 4.72 -7.50 -0.10
N ALA A 85 4.43 -8.24 -1.19
CA ALA A 85 4.10 -7.63 -2.48
C ALA A 85 2.78 -6.89 -2.38
N LYS A 86 1.76 -7.57 -1.84
CA LYS A 86 0.42 -7.01 -1.66
C LYS A 86 0.44 -5.82 -0.71
N MET A 87 1.21 -5.90 0.39
CA MET A 87 1.31 -4.80 1.34
C MET A 87 1.98 -3.57 0.72
N ASN A 88 3.06 -3.75 -0.04
CA ASN A 88 3.71 -2.63 -0.73
C ASN A 88 2.77 -1.98 -1.76
N ALA A 89 1.98 -2.77 -2.49
CA ALA A 89 0.97 -2.24 -3.40
C ALA A 89 -0.14 -1.46 -2.67
N LEU A 90 -0.60 -1.95 -1.51
CA LEU A 90 -1.57 -1.23 -0.67
C LEU A 90 -0.99 0.08 -0.12
N LEU A 91 0.26 0.06 0.36
CA LEU A 91 0.94 1.26 0.85
C LEU A 91 1.12 2.31 -0.25
N LEU A 92 1.46 1.91 -1.47
CA LEU A 92 1.51 2.80 -2.63
C LEU A 92 0.16 3.45 -2.88
N LYS A 93 -0.91 2.63 -2.96
CA LYS A 93 -2.29 3.14 -3.12
C LYS A 93 -2.65 4.16 -2.04
N LYS A 94 -2.29 3.89 -0.77
CA LYS A 94 -2.54 4.84 0.33
C LYS A 94 -1.74 6.13 0.19
N THR A 95 -0.51 6.05 -0.28
CA THR A 95 0.33 7.23 -0.56
C THR A 95 -0.28 8.08 -1.68
N GLU A 96 -0.81 7.46 -2.73
CA GLU A 96 -1.52 8.18 -3.81
C GLU A 96 -2.82 8.84 -3.32
N GLU A 97 -3.63 8.14 -2.53
CA GLU A 97 -4.85 8.69 -1.90
C GLU A 97 -4.49 9.91 -1.03
N LEU A 98 -3.45 9.79 -0.22
CA LEU A 98 -2.95 10.86 0.65
C LEU A 98 -2.45 12.06 -0.15
N THR A 99 -1.81 11.81 -1.30
CA THR A 99 -1.40 12.86 -2.24
C THR A 99 -2.61 13.63 -2.79
N LEU A 100 -3.70 12.95 -3.14
CA LEU A 100 -4.93 13.61 -3.58
C LEU A 100 -5.54 14.48 -2.47
N TYR A 101 -5.62 13.99 -1.23
CA TYR A 101 -6.10 14.81 -0.11
C TYR A 101 -5.23 16.05 0.11
N VAL A 102 -3.91 15.92 0.02
CA VAL A 102 -2.99 17.07 0.17
C VAL A 102 -3.19 18.10 -0.93
N ILE A 103 -3.40 17.67 -2.18
CA ILE A 103 -3.71 18.57 -3.30
C ILE A 103 -5.03 19.31 -3.05
N GLU A 104 -6.06 18.61 -2.57
CA GLU A 104 -7.35 19.21 -2.23
C GLU A 104 -7.23 20.23 -1.10
N LEU A 105 -6.54 19.87 -0.01
CA LEU A 105 -6.27 20.76 1.12
C LEU A 105 -5.51 22.02 0.70
N LYS A 106 -4.52 21.90 -0.19
CA LYS A 106 -3.78 23.06 -0.71
C LYS A 106 -4.71 24.00 -1.50
N LYS A 107 -5.57 23.46 -2.36
CA LYS A 107 -6.55 24.26 -3.12
C LYS A 107 -7.54 24.98 -2.21
N GLU A 108 -7.99 24.32 -1.15
CA GLU A 108 -8.87 24.92 -0.15
C GLU A 108 -8.18 26.06 0.61
N ASN A 109 -6.94 25.85 1.06
CA ASN A 109 -6.15 26.88 1.71
C ASN A 109 -5.93 28.12 0.81
N GLU A 110 -5.61 27.91 -0.47
CA GLU A 110 -5.47 29.01 -1.44
C GLU A 110 -6.79 29.77 -1.63
N ARG A 111 -7.93 29.07 -1.68
CA ARG A 111 -9.26 29.68 -1.76
C ARG A 111 -9.57 30.51 -0.51
N ILE A 112 -9.29 29.99 0.69
CA ILE A 112 -9.47 30.69 1.96
C ILE A 112 -8.61 31.95 2.00
N MET A 113 -7.33 31.86 1.62
CA MET A 113 -6.42 33.01 1.58
C MET A 113 -6.88 34.09 0.60
N LYS A 114 -7.41 33.70 -0.56
CA LYS A 114 -7.96 34.65 -1.53
C LYS A 114 -9.15 35.42 -0.96
N LEU A 115 -10.12 34.70 -0.36
CA LEU A 115 -11.30 35.31 0.27
C LEU A 115 -10.92 36.23 1.44
N PHE A 116 -9.89 35.86 2.21
CA PHE A 116 -9.40 36.70 3.30
C PHE A 116 -8.80 38.02 2.81
N ASN A 117 -8.02 37.98 1.73
CA ASN A 117 -7.42 39.17 1.13
C ASN A 117 -8.47 40.10 0.50
N GLU A 118 -9.49 39.54 -0.16
CA GLU A 118 -10.61 40.31 -0.72
C GLU A 118 -11.42 41.04 0.37
N LYS A 119 -11.61 40.42 1.54
CA LYS A 119 -12.29 41.05 2.68
C LYS A 119 -11.48 42.13 3.40
N LYS A 120 -10.15 42.14 3.28
CA LYS A 120 -9.29 43.19 3.85
C LYS A 120 -9.17 44.42 2.95
N GLY A 121 -9.45 44.28 1.65
CA GLY A 121 -9.37 45.36 0.66
C GLY A 121 -10.67 46.19 0.53
N ASN A 122 -11.75 45.76 1.17
CA ASN A 122 -13.03 46.47 1.30
C ASN A 122 -13.21 46.99 2.72
#